data_AF-A0A085YY60-F1
#
_entry.id   AF-A0A085YY60-F1
#
_cell.length_a   1.000
_cell.length_b   1.000
_cell.length_c   1.000
_cell.angle_alpha   90.00
_cell.angle_beta   90.00
_cell.angle_gamma   90.00
#
_symmetry.space_group_name_H-M   'P 1'
#
loop_
_entity.id
_entity.type
_entity.pdbx_description
1 polymer ?
#
loop_
_entity_poly.entity_id
_entity_poly.type
_entity_poly.pdbx_seq_one_letter_code
_entity_poly.pdbx_strand_id
1 'polypeptide(L)'
;FNYATAADYNSDQTITKANSLKVTSTKNFNVKVKAGGANFLNGTNTIPVNVLTIKAAAAAGTMGGTKNAVILSATDQTLVSNAPLGSALTLNLDYMIPASKSSSADILGKPAGTYTQTVTYTATAL
;
A
#
# COMPACT_ATOMS: atom_id res chain seq x y z
N PHE A 1 11.12 1.42 2.31
CA PHE A 1 11.86 2.20 1.29
C PHE A 1 13.15 2.66 1.91
N ASN A 2 14.23 2.68 1.16
CA ASN A 2 15.53 3.17 1.61
C ASN A 2 15.99 4.25 0.63
N TYR A 3 16.28 5.44 1.13
CA TYR A 3 16.70 6.58 0.33
C TYR A 3 18.15 6.93 0.71
N ALA A 4 19.11 6.30 0.02
CA ALA A 4 20.54 6.41 0.31
C ALA A 4 21.29 7.25 -0.74
N THR A 5 20.77 7.30 -1.96
CA THR A 5 21.37 8.02 -3.08
C THR A 5 20.45 9.11 -3.59
N ALA A 6 21.01 10.10 -4.31
CA ALA A 6 20.20 11.10 -4.99
C ALA A 6 19.23 10.48 -6.02
N ALA A 7 19.58 9.34 -6.62
CA ALA A 7 18.71 8.64 -7.57
C ALA A 7 17.42 8.12 -6.92
N ASP A 8 17.47 7.73 -5.63
CA ASP A 8 16.30 7.22 -4.91
C ASP A 8 15.21 8.29 -4.78
N TYR A 9 15.61 9.56 -4.64
CA TYR A 9 14.69 10.70 -4.57
C TYR A 9 14.10 11.09 -5.93
N ASN A 10 14.66 10.62 -7.04
CA ASN A 10 14.29 11.03 -8.40
C ASN A 10 13.72 9.89 -9.25
N SER A 11 13.32 8.78 -8.62
CA SER A 11 12.76 7.61 -9.29
C SER A 11 11.56 7.04 -8.54
N ASP A 12 10.75 6.25 -9.25
CA ASP A 12 9.69 5.47 -8.63
C ASP A 12 10.31 4.41 -7.73
N GLN A 13 9.94 4.44 -6.46
CA GLN A 13 10.37 3.45 -5.48
C GLN A 13 9.26 2.42 -5.34
N THR A 14 9.51 1.18 -5.76
CA THR A 14 8.52 0.09 -5.67
C THR A 14 9.08 -1.08 -4.87
N ILE A 15 8.28 -1.57 -3.92
CA ILE A 15 8.55 -2.80 -3.18
C ILE A 15 7.37 -3.74 -3.40
N THR A 16 7.62 -4.86 -4.07
CA THR A 16 6.66 -5.95 -4.21
C THR A 16 6.71 -6.83 -2.96
N LYS A 17 5.54 -7.11 -2.39
CA LYS A 17 5.36 -8.05 -1.29
C LYS A 17 4.49 -9.21 -1.76
N ALA A 18 5.15 -10.32 -2.08
CA ALA A 18 4.48 -11.57 -2.43
C ALA A 18 3.66 -12.10 -1.24
N ASN A 19 2.53 -12.73 -1.53
CA ASN A 19 1.57 -13.30 -0.58
C ASN A 19 1.21 -12.34 0.56
N SER A 20 1.09 -11.04 0.24
CA SER A 20 0.73 -10.00 1.22
C SER A 20 -0.58 -10.32 1.93
N LEU A 21 -1.56 -10.83 1.18
CA LEU A 21 -2.83 -11.29 1.71
C LEU A 21 -3.10 -12.73 1.25
N LYS A 22 -3.71 -13.51 2.14
CA LYS A 22 -4.27 -14.84 1.86
C LYS A 22 -5.66 -14.90 2.48
N VAL A 23 -6.68 -15.08 1.66
CA VAL A 23 -8.08 -15.07 2.10
C VAL A 23 -8.77 -16.37 1.71
N THR A 24 -9.53 -16.93 2.63
CA THR A 24 -10.49 -18.01 2.38
C THR A 24 -11.88 -17.47 2.68
N SER A 25 -12.80 -17.61 1.74
CA SER A 25 -14.18 -17.12 1.88
C SER A 25 -15.15 -18.04 1.16
N THR A 26 -16.32 -18.27 1.75
CA THR A 26 -17.44 -19.01 1.14
C THR A 26 -18.40 -18.11 0.36
N LYS A 27 -18.16 -16.79 0.37
CA LYS A 27 -18.88 -15.80 -0.43
C LYS A 27 -17.90 -14.91 -1.20
N ASN A 28 -18.39 -14.25 -2.24
CA ASN A 28 -17.64 -13.14 -2.83
C ASN A 28 -17.35 -12.08 -1.76
N PHE A 29 -16.26 -11.33 -1.91
CA PHE A 29 -15.84 -10.38 -0.89
C PHE A 29 -15.16 -9.15 -1.50
N ASN A 30 -15.12 -8.07 -0.72
CA ASN A 30 -14.29 -6.90 -0.99
C ASN A 30 -13.07 -6.90 -0.08
N VAL A 31 -11.98 -6.29 -0.54
CA VAL A 31 -10.82 -5.95 0.28
C VAL A 31 -10.68 -4.43 0.30
N LYS A 32 -10.70 -3.84 1.49
CA LYS A 32 -10.39 -2.42 1.72
C LYS A 32 -9.05 -2.26 2.41
N VAL A 33 -8.43 -1.10 2.23
CA VAL A 33 -7.16 -0.72 2.87
C VAL A 33 -7.25 0.70 3.42
N LYS A 34 -6.61 0.94 4.58
CA LYS A 34 -6.36 2.28 5.13
C LYS A 34 -5.09 2.32 5.96
N ALA A 35 -4.55 3.51 6.16
CA ALA A 35 -3.55 3.78 7.19
C ALA A 35 -4.19 3.90 8.57
N GLY A 36 -3.44 3.59 9.62
CA GLY A 36 -3.84 3.83 11.01
C GLY A 36 -3.86 5.31 11.41
N GLY A 37 -3.31 6.20 10.58
CA GLY A 37 -3.22 7.64 10.81
C GLY A 37 -2.86 8.41 9.54
N ALA A 38 -2.76 9.74 9.64
CA ALA A 38 -2.50 10.61 8.50
C ALA A 38 -1.02 10.65 8.07
N ASN A 39 -0.10 10.15 8.90
CA ASN A 39 1.35 10.30 8.70
C ASN A 39 2.13 9.03 9.06
N PHE A 40 3.20 8.75 8.31
CA PHE A 40 4.33 7.97 8.82
C PHE A 40 5.11 8.80 9.85
N LEU A 41 5.48 8.18 10.96
CA LEU A 41 6.06 8.86 12.12
C LEU A 41 7.50 8.41 12.40
N ASN A 42 8.36 9.38 12.72
CA ASN A 42 9.69 9.22 13.29
C ASN A 42 9.85 10.22 14.44
N GLY A 43 9.49 9.83 15.66
CA GLY A 43 9.35 10.75 16.78
C GLY A 43 8.29 11.81 16.48
N THR A 44 8.66 13.09 16.54
CA THR A 44 7.80 14.23 16.16
C THR A 44 7.83 14.55 14.68
N ASN A 45 8.70 13.93 13.89
CA ASN A 45 8.81 14.16 12.45
C ASN A 45 7.79 13.30 11.70
N THR A 46 7.21 13.87 10.64
CA THR A 46 6.11 13.25 9.91
C THR A 46 6.33 13.25 8.39
N ILE A 47 5.82 12.21 7.73
CA ILE A 47 5.65 12.15 6.27
C ILE A 47 4.19 11.79 6.00
N PRO A 48 3.43 12.52 5.17
CA PRO A 48 2.02 12.22 4.94
C PRO A 48 1.85 10.85 4.27
N VAL A 49 0.81 10.09 4.65
CA VAL A 49 0.63 8.73 4.11
C VAL A 49 0.30 8.69 2.62
N ASN A 50 -0.21 9.79 2.07
CA ASN A 50 -0.57 9.92 0.66
C ASN A 50 0.63 9.94 -0.31
N VAL A 51 1.87 9.86 0.20
CA VAL A 51 3.04 9.57 -0.63
C VAL A 51 3.05 8.12 -1.12
N LEU A 52 2.34 7.22 -0.42
CA LEU A 52 2.32 5.79 -0.71
C LEU A 52 1.10 5.41 -1.53
N THR A 53 1.34 4.74 -2.65
CA THR A 53 0.33 4.04 -3.45
C THR A 53 0.43 2.54 -3.21
N ILE A 54 -0.71 1.89 -2.96
CA ILE A 54 -0.81 0.44 -2.81
C ILE A 54 -1.65 -0.10 -3.97
N LYS A 55 -1.13 -1.06 -4.71
CA LYS A 55 -1.84 -1.70 -5.82
C LYS A 55 -1.51 -3.19 -5.86
N ALA A 56 -2.31 -3.97 -6.58
CA ALA A 56 -1.91 -5.33 -6.91
C ALA A 56 -0.63 -5.34 -7.75
N ALA A 57 0.28 -6.25 -7.44
CA ALA A 57 1.49 -6.43 -8.24
C ALA A 57 1.15 -6.93 -9.65
N ALA A 58 2.07 -6.72 -10.62
CA ALA A 58 1.89 -7.20 -11.99
C ALA A 58 1.55 -8.71 -12.04
N ALA A 59 2.29 -9.51 -11.27
CA ALA A 59 1.91 -10.88 -10.94
C ALA A 59 1.03 -10.87 -9.67
N ALA A 60 -0.27 -10.62 -9.82
CA ALA A 60 -1.15 -10.33 -8.69
C ALA A 60 -1.45 -11.53 -7.75
N GLY A 61 -1.27 -12.77 -8.19
CA GLY A 61 -1.70 -13.97 -7.46
C GLY A 61 -3.08 -14.47 -7.92
N THR A 62 -3.74 -15.30 -7.10
CA THR A 62 -4.98 -16.00 -7.46
C THR A 62 -6.26 -15.27 -7.06
N MET A 63 -6.17 -14.23 -6.22
CA MET A 63 -7.33 -13.44 -5.82
C MET A 63 -7.89 -12.67 -7.04
N GLY A 64 -9.10 -13.05 -7.47
CA GLY A 64 -9.82 -12.42 -8.58
C GLY A 64 -10.37 -11.02 -8.28
N GLY A 65 -11.47 -10.65 -8.92
CA GLY A 65 -12.13 -9.35 -8.74
C GLY A 65 -11.38 -8.17 -9.39
N THR A 66 -12.01 -7.00 -9.35
CA THR A 66 -11.44 -5.75 -9.89
C THR A 66 -10.49 -5.13 -8.88
N LYS A 67 -9.24 -4.89 -9.30
CA LYS A 67 -8.17 -4.35 -8.47
C LYS A 67 -8.01 -2.86 -8.76
N ASN A 68 -7.86 -2.05 -7.71
CA ASN A 68 -7.66 -0.61 -7.83
C ASN A 68 -6.29 -0.22 -7.29
N ALA A 69 -5.68 0.81 -7.86
CA ALA A 69 -4.57 1.49 -7.22
C ALA A 69 -5.10 2.48 -6.19
N VAL A 70 -4.58 2.40 -4.96
CA VAL A 70 -5.04 3.21 -3.83
C VAL A 70 -3.91 4.14 -3.39
N ILE A 71 -4.13 5.44 -3.48
CA ILE A 71 -3.31 6.42 -2.74
C ILE A 71 -3.73 6.33 -1.28
N LEU A 72 -2.79 6.01 -0.40
CA LEU A 72 -3.08 5.67 0.98
C LEU A 72 -3.60 6.89 1.75
N SER A 73 -4.63 6.66 2.57
CA SER A 73 -5.23 7.65 3.47
C SER A 73 -5.67 6.96 4.77
N ALA A 74 -6.10 7.73 5.75
CA ALA A 74 -6.73 7.20 6.97
C ALA A 74 -8.18 6.72 6.77
N THR A 75 -8.74 6.89 5.56
CA THR A 75 -10.10 6.47 5.22
C THR A 75 -10.08 5.12 4.51
N ASP A 76 -11.11 4.30 4.71
CA ASP A 76 -11.20 2.99 4.04
C ASP A 76 -11.40 3.16 2.54
N GLN A 77 -10.44 2.65 1.76
CA GLN A 77 -10.45 2.68 0.29
C GLN A 77 -10.54 1.27 -0.27
N THR A 78 -11.29 1.07 -1.35
CA THR A 78 -11.46 -0.26 -1.97
C THR A 78 -10.24 -0.65 -2.79
N LEU A 79 -9.51 -1.67 -2.34
CA LEU A 79 -8.35 -2.23 -3.04
C LEU A 79 -8.76 -3.32 -4.04
N VAL A 80 -9.67 -4.20 -3.63
CA VAL A 80 -10.27 -5.23 -4.49
C VAL A 80 -11.78 -5.22 -4.30
N SER A 81 -12.54 -5.17 -5.39
CA SER A 81 -13.99 -5.30 -5.37
C SER A 81 -14.45 -6.61 -6.00
N ASN A 82 -15.44 -7.24 -5.37
CA ASN A 82 -16.10 -8.46 -5.84
C ASN A 82 -15.11 -9.59 -6.20
N ALA A 83 -14.15 -9.86 -5.30
CA ALA A 83 -13.31 -11.05 -5.41
C ALA A 83 -14.19 -12.30 -5.25
N PRO A 84 -13.99 -13.35 -6.07
CA PRO A 84 -14.80 -14.56 -6.00
C PRO A 84 -14.53 -15.33 -4.69
N LEU A 85 -15.51 -16.13 -4.26
CA LEU A 85 -15.30 -17.11 -3.19
C LEU A 85 -14.20 -18.12 -3.56
N GLY A 86 -13.57 -18.72 -2.55
CA GLY A 86 -12.51 -19.69 -2.75
C GLY A 86 -11.66 -19.91 -1.51
N SER A 87 -10.75 -20.88 -1.61
CA SER A 87 -9.78 -21.20 -0.56
C SER A 87 -8.42 -20.66 -0.91
N ALA A 88 -7.71 -20.11 0.08
CA ALA A 88 -6.32 -19.70 -0.04
C ALA A 88 -6.03 -18.76 -1.23
N LEU A 89 -6.95 -17.85 -1.52
CA LEU A 89 -6.78 -16.84 -2.57
C LEU A 89 -5.68 -15.87 -2.16
N THR A 90 -4.63 -15.74 -2.97
CA THR A 90 -3.46 -14.92 -2.66
C THR A 90 -3.48 -13.61 -3.42
N LEU A 91 -3.00 -12.55 -2.78
CA LEU A 91 -2.76 -11.26 -3.40
C LEU A 91 -1.34 -10.77 -3.10
N ASN A 92 -0.58 -10.52 -4.16
CA ASN A 92 0.70 -9.83 -4.13
C ASN A 92 0.46 -8.33 -4.28
N LEU A 93 1.12 -7.52 -3.46
CA LEU A 93 0.94 -6.07 -3.47
C LEU A 93 2.24 -5.36 -3.82
N ASP A 94 2.14 -4.33 -4.65
CA ASP A 94 3.17 -3.34 -4.85
C ASP A 94 2.89 -2.13 -3.95
N TYR A 95 3.87 -1.79 -3.14
CA TYR A 95 3.96 -0.56 -2.38
C TYR A 95 4.85 0.39 -3.16
N MET A 96 4.29 1.49 -3.65
CA MET A 96 4.96 2.39 -4.58
C MET A 96 4.95 3.82 -4.05
N ILE A 97 6.11 4.47 -3.99
CA ILE A 97 6.22 5.92 -3.85
C ILE A 97 6.68 6.46 -5.21
N PRO A 98 5.83 7.21 -5.93
CA PRO A 98 6.20 7.75 -7.24
C PRO A 98 7.31 8.80 -7.13
N ALA A 99 8.09 8.98 -8.19
CA ALA A 99 9.18 9.95 -8.26
C ALA A 99 8.73 11.37 -7.90
N SER A 100 7.50 11.74 -8.26
CA SER A 100 6.89 13.04 -7.92
C SER A 100 6.63 13.24 -6.42
N LYS A 101 6.56 12.16 -5.63
CA LYS A 101 6.46 12.20 -4.17
C LYS A 101 7.83 12.03 -3.50
N SER A 102 8.69 11.17 -4.05
CA SER A 102 10.08 11.02 -3.61
C SER A 102 10.88 12.32 -3.70
N SER A 103 10.64 13.13 -4.74
CA SER A 103 11.32 14.41 -4.97
C SER A 103 10.61 15.62 -4.36
N SER A 104 9.45 15.44 -3.72
CA SER A 104 8.69 16.53 -3.13
C SER A 104 9.15 16.83 -1.70
N ALA A 105 8.75 17.99 -1.17
CA ALA A 105 8.95 18.37 0.23
C ALA A 105 8.23 17.46 1.24
N ASP A 106 7.36 16.53 0.78
CA ASP A 106 6.78 15.51 1.64
C ASP A 106 7.86 14.55 2.18
N ILE A 107 8.92 14.30 1.40
CA ILE A 107 10.03 13.38 1.73
C ILE A 107 11.38 14.09 1.74
N LEU A 108 11.67 14.92 0.73
CA LEU A 108 12.95 15.61 0.60
C LEU A 108 13.13 16.64 1.72
N GLY A 109 14.30 16.60 2.37
CA GLY A 109 14.64 17.50 3.48
C GLY A 109 14.09 17.06 4.85
N LYS A 110 13.36 15.94 4.92
CA LYS A 110 12.96 15.34 6.21
C LYS A 110 14.19 14.82 6.95
N PRO A 111 14.25 14.93 8.29
CA PRO A 111 15.34 14.38 9.07
C PRO A 111 15.53 12.88 8.82
N ALA A 112 16.78 12.44 8.78
CA ALA A 112 17.12 11.03 8.59
C ALA A 112 16.54 10.16 9.71
N GLY A 113 16.09 8.96 9.34
CA GLY A 113 15.63 7.93 10.26
C GLY A 113 14.42 7.17 9.71
N THR A 114 13.87 6.27 10.53
CA THR A 114 12.81 5.36 10.09
C THR A 114 11.43 5.92 10.41
N TYR A 115 10.64 6.18 9.36
CA TYR A 115 9.25 6.60 9.47
C TYR A 115 8.32 5.39 9.32
N THR A 116 7.40 5.21 10.25
CA THR A 116 6.53 4.01 10.30
C THR A 116 5.04 4.36 10.39
N GLN A 117 4.20 3.49 9.84
CA GLN A 117 2.74 3.55 9.94
C GLN A 117 2.16 2.15 9.76
N THR A 118 1.19 1.80 10.62
CA THR A 118 0.34 0.61 10.44
C THR A 118 -0.62 0.78 9.27
N VAL A 119 -0.71 -0.24 8.40
CA VAL A 119 -1.71 -0.34 7.33
C VAL A 119 -2.65 -1.48 7.66
N THR A 120 -3.96 -1.22 7.60
CA THR A 120 -5.01 -2.18 7.92
C THR A 120 -5.73 -2.60 6.65
N TYR A 121 -5.84 -3.92 6.45
CA TYR A 121 -6.62 -4.53 5.38
C TYR A 121 -7.86 -5.20 5.95
N THR A 122 -9.02 -4.95 5.35
CA THR A 122 -10.29 -5.54 5.78
C THR A 122 -10.91 -6.31 4.62
N ALA A 123 -11.14 -7.61 4.81
CA ALA A 123 -11.94 -8.41 3.90
C ALA A 123 -13.38 -8.48 4.41
N THR A 124 -14.36 -8.17 3.56
CA THR A 124 -15.78 -8.19 3.91
C THR A 124 -16.55 -9.02 2.90
N ALA A 125 -17.20 -10.09 3.38
CA ALA A 125 -18.09 -10.91 2.57
C ALA A 125 -19.30 -10.10 2.07
N LEU A 126 -19.73 -10.40 0.84
CA LEU A 126 -20.90 -9.81 0.17
C LEU A 126 -22.19 -10.60 0.47
#